data_AF-A0A1Y6JVD1-F1
#
_entry.id   AF-A0A1Y6JVD1-F1
#
_cell.length_a   1.000
_cell.length_b   1.000
_cell.length_c   1.000
_cell.angle_alpha   90.00
_cell.angle_beta   90.00
_cell.angle_gamma   90.00
#
_symmetry.space_group_name_H-M   'P 1'
#
loop_
_entity.id
_entity.type
_entity.pdbx_description
1 polymer ?
#
loop_
_entity_poly.entity_id
_entity_poly.type
_entity_poly.pdbx_seq_one_letter_code
_entity_poly.pdbx_strand_id
1 'polypeptide(L)'
;MISAPSHWAPPQPLTEPQRQLLERFFMVNTIQRRVVQQLEDVLGPLAPYQQQRLFFHDVTGLIHFRRNFLETVGHFLKGQVDLTYQLTFIEYGSHRRRAYPAQHLSQIDYRQMGRGTIVETLNYQRLGCKIQRTYAVEGHHLYWEKNQIWCQGQATAWVDGLMALQQLLTPHTVWLQQGFLTINDYT
;
A
#
# COMPACT_ATOMS: atom_id res chain seq x y z
N MET A 1 21.88 -18.30 -36.14
CA MET A 1 20.77 -19.15 -35.66
C MET A 1 20.65 -18.93 -34.16
N ILE A 2 19.63 -18.21 -33.72
CA ILE A 2 19.39 -17.91 -32.30
C ILE A 2 18.36 -18.92 -31.83
N SER A 3 18.78 -19.86 -30.99
CA SER A 3 17.91 -20.83 -30.33
C SER A 3 17.01 -20.09 -29.34
N ALA A 4 15.70 -20.13 -29.58
CA ALA A 4 14.70 -19.64 -28.64
C ALA A 4 14.66 -20.55 -27.40
N PRO A 5 14.65 -20.01 -26.17
CA PRO A 5 14.43 -20.83 -24.99
C PRO A 5 12.97 -21.29 -24.95
N SER A 6 12.79 -22.59 -25.13
CA SER A 6 11.54 -23.34 -24.97
C SER A 6 11.18 -23.48 -23.49
N HIS A 7 10.26 -22.65 -23.00
CA HIS A 7 9.57 -22.87 -21.73
C HIS A 7 8.05 -22.76 -21.93
N TRP A 8 7.48 -23.73 -22.65
CA TRP A 8 6.06 -24.04 -22.60
C TRP A 8 5.91 -25.50 -22.16
N ALA A 9 6.20 -25.77 -20.89
CA ALA A 9 5.66 -26.97 -20.27
C ALA A 9 4.14 -26.73 -20.11
N PRO A 10 3.27 -27.68 -20.52
CA PRO A 10 1.85 -27.56 -20.23
C PRO A 10 1.67 -27.43 -18.72
N PRO A 11 0.74 -26.57 -18.24
CA PRO A 11 0.52 -26.40 -16.81
C PRO A 11 0.19 -27.77 -16.21
N GLN A 12 1.00 -28.22 -15.25
CA GLN A 12 0.72 -29.45 -14.54
C GLN A 12 -0.62 -29.31 -13.79
N PRO A 13 -1.42 -30.39 -13.68
CA PRO A 13 -2.63 -30.36 -12.88
C PRO A 13 -2.31 -29.91 -11.45
N LEU A 14 -3.09 -28.96 -10.94
CA LEU A 14 -2.95 -28.50 -9.57
C LEU A 14 -3.16 -29.65 -8.60
N THR A 15 -2.29 -29.73 -7.59
CA THR A 15 -2.49 -30.61 -6.44
C THR A 15 -3.77 -30.23 -5.69
N GLU A 16 -4.34 -31.18 -4.96
CA GLU A 16 -5.55 -30.94 -4.17
C GLU A 16 -5.42 -29.74 -3.21
N PRO A 17 -4.30 -29.56 -2.46
CA PRO A 17 -4.11 -28.36 -1.64
C PRO A 17 -4.10 -27.06 -2.44
N GLN A 18 -3.48 -27.04 -3.63
CA GLN A 18 -3.43 -25.86 -4.49
C GLN A 18 -4.81 -25.51 -5.06
N ARG A 19 -5.61 -26.53 -5.41
CA ARG A 19 -6.99 -26.34 -5.88
C ARG A 19 -7.87 -25.75 -4.79
N GLN A 20 -7.81 -26.31 -3.58
CA GLN A 20 -8.58 -25.80 -2.43
C GLN A 20 -8.18 -24.36 -2.07
N LEU A 21 -6.90 -24.01 -2.18
CA LEU A 21 -6.44 -22.64 -2.00
C LEU A 21 -7.03 -21.70 -3.05
N LEU A 22 -7.07 -22.11 -4.31
CA LEU A 22 -7.67 -21.32 -5.40
C LEU A 22 -9.18 -21.18 -5.25
N GLU A 23 -9.90 -22.24 -4.89
CA GLU A 23 -11.34 -22.19 -4.64
C GLU A 23 -11.68 -21.23 -3.49
N ARG A 24 -10.94 -21.30 -2.38
CA ARG A 24 -11.08 -20.35 -1.27
C ARG A 24 -10.79 -18.92 -1.71
N PHE A 25 -9.74 -18.72 -2.50
CA PHE A 25 -9.38 -17.41 -3.04
C PHE A 25 -10.52 -16.83 -3.88
N PHE A 26 -11.09 -17.60 -4.81
CA PHE A 26 -12.20 -17.13 -5.64
C PHE A 26 -13.44 -16.80 -4.81
N MET A 27 -13.79 -17.65 -3.83
CA MET A 27 -14.91 -17.40 -2.93
C MET A 27 -14.73 -16.09 -2.14
N VAL A 28 -13.55 -15.87 -1.57
CA VAL A 28 -13.22 -14.63 -0.83
C VAL A 28 -13.30 -13.41 -1.76
N ASN A 29 -12.80 -13.51 -2.99
CA ASN A 29 -12.86 -12.42 -3.96
C ASN A 29 -14.32 -12.05 -4.32
N THR A 30 -15.19 -13.04 -4.51
CA THR A 30 -16.62 -12.79 -4.74
C THR A 30 -17.28 -12.08 -3.57
N ILE A 31 -16.99 -12.51 -2.33
CA ILE A 31 -17.51 -11.87 -1.12
C ILE A 31 -17.00 -10.43 -1.02
N GLN A 32 -15.70 -10.21 -1.21
CA GLN A 32 -15.07 -8.89 -1.17
C GLN A 32 -15.73 -7.94 -2.18
N ARG A 33 -15.92 -8.37 -3.43
CA ARG A 33 -16.59 -7.55 -4.46
C ARG A 33 -17.99 -7.14 -4.04
N ARG A 34 -18.77 -8.07 -3.47
CA ARG A 34 -20.13 -7.77 -2.97
C ARG A 34 -20.09 -6.76 -1.82
N VAL A 35 -19.17 -6.89 -0.88
CA VAL A 35 -19.02 -5.94 0.25
C VAL A 35 -18.61 -4.56 -0.25
N VAL A 36 -17.67 -4.49 -1.19
CA VAL A 36 -17.25 -3.21 -1.81
C VAL A 36 -18.45 -2.52 -2.47
N GLN A 37 -19.25 -3.27 -3.22
CA GLN A 37 -20.44 -2.71 -3.87
C GLN A 37 -21.47 -2.19 -2.87
N GLN A 38 -21.74 -2.94 -1.79
CA GLN A 38 -22.61 -2.48 -0.70
C GLN A 38 -22.09 -1.21 -0.01
N LEU A 39 -20.77 -1.07 0.13
CA LEU A 39 -20.16 0.14 0.68
C LEU A 39 -20.32 1.33 -0.28
N GLU A 40 -20.14 1.11 -1.58
CA GLU A 40 -20.36 2.14 -2.60
C GLU A 40 -21.82 2.60 -2.68
N ASP A 41 -22.77 1.68 -2.49
CA ASP A 41 -24.20 2.00 -2.43
C ASP A 41 -24.53 2.96 -1.27
N VAL A 42 -23.79 2.87 -0.15
CA VAL A 42 -24.02 3.69 1.05
C VAL A 42 -23.22 4.99 1.03
N LEU A 43 -21.96 4.94 0.59
CA LEU A 43 -20.99 6.04 0.74
C LEU A 43 -20.71 6.78 -0.57
N GLY A 44 -21.25 6.30 -1.70
CA GLY A 44 -20.82 6.71 -3.04
C GLY A 44 -19.47 6.11 -3.42
N PRO A 45 -18.83 6.59 -4.50
CA PRO A 45 -17.57 6.03 -5.00
C PRO A 45 -16.49 6.00 -3.92
N LEU A 46 -15.84 4.84 -3.72
CA LEU A 46 -14.82 4.68 -2.68
C LEU A 46 -13.44 5.22 -3.07
N ALA A 47 -13.23 5.52 -4.36
CA ALA A 47 -11.93 5.94 -4.88
C ALA A 47 -11.32 7.16 -4.13
N PRO A 48 -12.08 8.24 -3.81
CA PRO A 48 -11.54 9.36 -3.04
C PRO A 48 -11.10 8.93 -1.63
N TYR A 49 -11.92 8.13 -0.93
CA TYR A 49 -11.60 7.62 0.39
C TYR A 49 -10.33 6.76 0.39
N GLN A 50 -10.15 5.94 -0.65
CA GLN A 50 -8.97 5.09 -0.80
C GLN A 50 -7.71 5.90 -1.13
N GLN A 51 -7.79 6.81 -2.10
CA GLN A 51 -6.65 7.64 -2.53
C GLN A 51 -6.14 8.56 -1.42
N GLN A 52 -7.05 9.14 -0.64
CA GLN A 52 -6.75 10.06 0.45
C GLN A 52 -6.59 9.34 1.81
N ARG A 53 -6.86 8.03 1.86
CA ARG A 53 -6.86 7.22 3.09
C ARG A 53 -7.78 7.78 4.18
N LEU A 54 -8.94 8.33 3.80
CA LEU A 54 -9.93 8.95 4.70
C LEU A 54 -10.65 7.96 5.62
N PHE A 55 -10.37 6.67 5.50
CA PHE A 55 -10.97 5.64 6.36
C PHE A 55 -10.27 5.48 7.71
N PHE A 56 -9.14 6.18 7.94
CA PHE A 56 -8.51 6.22 9.26
C PHE A 56 -8.99 7.41 10.05
N HIS A 57 -9.70 7.13 11.14
CA HIS A 57 -10.11 8.16 12.08
C HIS A 57 -8.97 8.60 13.01
N ASP A 58 -8.04 7.68 13.31
CA ASP A 58 -6.96 7.88 14.25
C ASP A 58 -5.64 7.22 13.81
N VAL A 59 -4.57 7.55 14.53
CA VAL A 59 -3.22 7.00 14.30
C VAL A 59 -3.19 5.48 14.45
N THR A 60 -4.01 4.93 15.34
CA THR A 60 -4.14 3.49 15.58
C THR A 60 -4.59 2.76 14.32
N GLY A 61 -5.64 3.24 13.66
CA GLY A 61 -6.14 2.70 12.40
C GLY A 61 -5.08 2.70 11.30
N LEU A 62 -4.33 3.80 11.17
CA LEU A 62 -3.23 3.89 10.21
C LEU A 62 -2.12 2.86 10.49
N ILE A 63 -1.70 2.72 11.75
CA ILE A 63 -0.68 1.75 12.17
C ILE A 63 -1.14 0.33 11.89
N HIS A 64 -2.37 -0.02 12.27
CA HIS A 64 -2.91 -1.36 12.03
C HIS A 64 -2.98 -1.68 10.54
N PHE A 65 -3.48 -0.75 9.74
CA PHE A 65 -3.51 -0.92 8.29
C PHE A 65 -2.12 -1.14 7.71
N ARG A 66 -1.13 -0.34 8.11
CA ARG A 66 0.23 -0.49 7.57
C ARG A 66 0.94 -1.75 8.03
N ARG A 67 0.66 -2.23 9.24
CA ARG A 67 1.13 -3.55 9.67
C ARG A 67 0.56 -4.65 8.78
N ASN A 68 -0.76 -4.67 8.57
CA ASN A 68 -1.41 -5.66 7.71
C ASN A 68 -0.88 -5.60 6.27
N PHE A 69 -0.72 -4.39 5.73
CA PHE A 69 -0.10 -4.18 4.42
C PHE A 69 1.32 -4.76 4.35
N LEU A 70 2.18 -4.44 5.33
CA LEU A 70 3.58 -4.87 5.36
C LEU A 70 3.74 -6.38 5.59
N GLU A 71 2.79 -7.04 6.25
CA GLU A 71 2.75 -8.49 6.44
C GLU A 71 2.21 -9.23 5.20
N THR A 72 1.54 -8.53 4.29
CA THR A 72 0.91 -9.12 3.09
C THR A 72 1.59 -8.62 1.81
N VAL A 73 0.96 -7.66 1.10
CA VAL A 73 1.43 -7.10 -0.17
C VAL A 73 2.81 -6.48 -0.03
N GLY A 74 3.04 -5.74 1.06
CA GLY A 74 4.31 -5.08 1.35
C GLY A 74 5.46 -6.07 1.57
N HIS A 75 5.21 -7.25 2.15
CA HIS A 75 6.22 -8.29 2.31
C HIS A 75 6.71 -8.78 0.94
N PHE A 76 5.77 -9.06 0.04
CA PHE A 76 6.07 -9.45 -1.32
C PHE A 76 6.83 -8.35 -2.09
N LEU A 77 6.36 -7.11 -2.02
CA LEU A 77 7.01 -5.97 -2.69
C LEU A 77 8.41 -5.68 -2.13
N LYS A 78 8.64 -5.92 -0.84
CA LYS A 78 9.99 -5.84 -0.25
C LYS A 78 10.95 -6.82 -0.92
N GLY A 79 10.50 -8.03 -1.23
CA GLY A 79 11.33 -9.03 -1.92
C GLY A 79 11.57 -8.73 -3.40
N GLN A 80 10.60 -8.13 -4.10
CA GLN A 80 10.70 -7.90 -5.54
C GLN A 80 11.36 -6.57 -5.91
N VAL A 81 11.01 -5.50 -5.21
CA VAL A 81 11.35 -4.11 -5.59
C VAL A 81 11.98 -3.29 -4.47
N ASP A 82 12.47 -3.97 -3.43
CA ASP A 82 13.10 -3.38 -2.24
C ASP A 82 12.23 -2.27 -1.60
N LEU A 83 10.93 -2.55 -1.46
CA LEU A 83 10.01 -1.66 -0.77
C LEU A 83 10.46 -1.44 0.69
N THR A 84 10.56 -0.18 1.08
CA THR A 84 10.75 0.22 2.49
C THR A 84 9.66 1.18 2.94
N TYR A 85 9.40 1.16 4.24
CA TYR A 85 8.37 1.98 4.87
C TYR A 85 8.94 2.73 6.08
N GLN A 86 8.51 3.99 6.23
CA GLN A 86 8.76 4.79 7.41
C GLN A 86 7.55 5.65 7.76
N LEU A 87 7.19 5.70 9.04
CA LEU A 87 6.26 6.65 9.61
C LEU A 87 7.05 7.68 10.43
N THR A 88 6.87 8.96 10.17
CA THR A 88 7.54 10.02 10.93
C THR A 88 6.50 10.87 11.62
N PHE A 89 6.61 11.02 12.94
CA PHE A 89 5.83 11.99 13.71
C PHE A 89 6.69 13.21 14.04
N ILE A 90 6.14 14.39 13.80
CA ILE A 90 6.75 15.68 14.11
C ILE A 90 5.81 16.39 15.08
N GLU A 91 6.22 16.51 16.34
CA GLU A 91 5.40 17.12 17.38
C GLU A 91 5.37 18.65 17.25
N TYR A 92 4.19 19.26 17.42
CA TYR A 92 4.05 20.71 17.44
C TYR A 92 4.53 21.29 18.77
N GLY A 93 5.17 22.44 18.72
CA GLY A 93 5.77 23.12 19.88
C GLY A 93 7.19 22.65 20.17
N SER A 94 7.41 21.36 20.41
CA SER A 94 8.76 20.82 20.68
C SER A 94 9.60 20.63 19.41
N HIS A 95 8.95 20.57 18.24
CA HIS A 95 9.53 20.17 16.95
C HIS A 95 10.26 18.82 16.98
N ARG A 96 9.99 17.99 18.01
CA ARG A 96 10.63 16.70 18.15
C ARG A 96 10.19 15.78 17.03
N ARG A 97 11.17 15.25 16.30
CA ARG A 97 10.95 14.28 15.24
C ARG A 97 11.22 12.86 15.72
N ARG A 98 10.24 11.97 15.51
CA ARG A 98 10.36 10.53 15.79
C ARG A 98 10.08 9.77 14.51
N ALA A 99 11.05 8.98 14.04
CA ALA A 99 10.93 8.17 12.83
C ALA A 99 10.84 6.69 13.20
N TYR A 100 9.83 6.01 12.67
CA TYR A 100 9.51 4.62 12.93
C TYR A 100 9.60 3.84 11.62
N PRO A 101 10.62 3.00 11.43
CA PRO A 101 10.64 2.07 10.31
C PRO A 101 9.57 0.99 10.50
N ALA A 102 9.29 0.24 9.42
CA ALA A 102 8.33 -0.86 9.40
C ALA A 102 8.34 -1.76 10.66
N GLN A 103 9.53 -2.24 11.06
CA GLN A 103 9.69 -3.16 12.19
C GLN A 103 9.33 -2.57 13.57
N HIS A 104 9.26 -1.24 13.69
CA HIS A 104 8.96 -0.56 14.95
C HIS A 104 7.53 -0.02 15.03
N LEU A 105 6.69 -0.27 14.02
CA LEU A 105 5.29 0.18 14.03
C LEU A 105 4.50 -0.34 15.24
N SER A 106 4.77 -1.57 15.69
CA SER A 106 4.13 -2.16 16.88
C SER A 106 4.56 -1.53 18.20
N GLN A 107 5.65 -0.77 18.21
CA GLN A 107 6.22 -0.13 19.39
C GLN A 107 5.74 1.32 19.55
N ILE A 108 4.95 1.81 18.60
CA ILE A 108 4.44 3.17 18.64
C ILE A 108 3.37 3.27 19.72
N ASP A 109 3.69 4.00 20.79
CA ASP A 109 2.69 4.47 21.74
C ASP A 109 1.94 5.68 21.15
N TYR A 110 0.84 5.40 20.46
CA TYR A 110 0.00 6.41 19.81
C TYR A 110 -0.61 7.41 20.81
N ARG A 111 -0.70 7.08 22.10
CA ARG A 111 -1.18 8.00 23.14
C ARG A 111 -0.24 9.18 23.35
N GLN A 112 1.03 9.02 22.97
CA GLN A 112 2.04 10.08 23.00
C GLN A 112 2.07 10.93 21.73
N MET A 113 1.12 10.75 20.81
CA MET A 113 0.97 11.53 19.58
C MET A 113 -0.24 12.46 19.74
N GLY A 114 -0.05 13.57 20.47
CA GLY A 114 -1.14 14.51 20.78
C GLY A 114 -1.39 15.56 19.69
N ARG A 115 -0.40 16.39 19.36
CA ARG A 115 -0.54 17.37 18.27
C ARG A 115 0.72 17.42 17.43
N GLY A 116 0.57 17.33 16.12
CA GLY A 116 1.72 17.29 15.23
C GLY A 116 1.37 16.93 13.80
N THR A 117 2.41 16.55 13.06
CA THR A 117 2.29 16.05 11.69
C THR A 117 2.78 14.62 11.65
N ILE A 118 2.01 13.74 11.00
CA ILE A 118 2.45 12.42 10.59
C ILE A 118 2.80 12.44 9.11
N VAL A 119 3.98 11.92 8.80
CA VAL A 119 4.47 11.71 7.44
C VAL A 119 4.72 10.24 7.24
N GLU A 120 3.86 9.61 6.45
CA GLU A 120 4.04 8.26 5.94
C GLU A 120 4.89 8.29 4.68
N THR A 121 5.84 7.37 4.55
CA THR A 121 6.68 7.23 3.35
C THR A 121 6.81 5.77 2.95
N LEU A 122 6.49 5.48 1.69
CA LEU A 122 6.83 4.23 1.00
C LEU A 122 7.90 4.54 -0.05
N ASN A 123 9.05 3.88 0.04
CA ASN A 123 10.10 4.00 -0.97
C ASN A 123 10.25 2.69 -1.74
N TYR A 124 10.03 2.76 -3.04
CA TYR A 124 10.27 1.71 -4.02
C TYR A 124 11.67 1.92 -4.60
N GLN A 125 12.69 1.52 -3.84
CA GLN A 125 14.08 1.91 -4.12
C GLN A 125 14.53 1.48 -5.53
N ARG A 126 14.25 0.23 -5.93
CA ARG A 126 14.64 -0.27 -7.27
C ARG A 126 13.94 0.45 -8.41
N LEU A 127 12.76 1.00 -8.16
CA LEU A 127 11.97 1.68 -9.18
C LEU A 127 12.23 3.19 -9.22
N GLY A 128 13.06 3.71 -8.29
CA GLY A 128 13.28 5.15 -8.16
C GLY A 128 12.02 5.92 -7.77
N CYS A 129 11.03 5.25 -7.17
CA CYS A 129 9.75 5.84 -6.81
C CYS A 129 9.62 6.01 -5.30
N LYS A 130 9.00 7.12 -4.88
CA LYS A 130 8.68 7.43 -3.47
C LYS A 130 7.27 7.96 -3.39
N ILE A 131 6.49 7.43 -2.46
CA ILE A 131 5.17 7.93 -2.09
C ILE A 131 5.25 8.49 -0.69
N GLN A 132 4.68 9.67 -0.49
CA GLN A 132 4.55 10.30 0.82
C GLN A 132 3.12 10.76 1.04
N ARG A 133 2.59 10.48 2.23
CA ARG A 133 1.31 11.03 2.69
C ARG A 133 1.53 11.80 3.97
N THR A 134 0.92 12.96 4.05
CA THR A 134 1.01 13.85 5.19
C THR A 134 -0.37 14.00 5.83
N TYR A 135 -0.39 13.88 7.14
CA TYR A 135 -1.57 14.02 7.98
C TYR A 135 -1.28 14.98 9.13
N ALA A 136 -2.25 15.84 9.44
CA ALA A 136 -2.28 16.54 10.71
C ALA A 136 -2.81 15.60 11.78
N VAL A 137 -2.24 15.71 12.98
CA VAL A 137 -2.74 15.06 14.19
C VAL A 137 -3.23 16.15 15.13
N GLU A 138 -4.51 16.09 15.47
CA GLU A 138 -5.08 16.91 16.54
C GLU A 138 -5.80 16.01 17.55
N GLY A 139 -5.28 15.98 18.78
CA GLY A 139 -5.71 15.01 19.78
C GLY A 139 -5.32 13.60 19.36
N HIS A 140 -6.30 12.74 19.12
CA HIS A 140 -6.07 11.39 18.58
C HIS A 140 -6.52 11.24 17.13
N HIS A 141 -7.02 12.30 16.51
CA HIS A 141 -7.60 12.24 15.18
C HIS A 141 -6.57 12.52 14.10
N LEU A 142 -6.72 11.81 12.98
CA LEU A 142 -5.97 12.05 11.76
C LEU A 142 -6.79 12.89 10.79
N TYR A 143 -6.15 13.93 10.24
CA TYR A 143 -6.70 14.73 9.15
C TYR A 143 -5.75 14.66 7.97
N TRP A 144 -6.26 14.25 6.82
CA TRP A 144 -5.47 14.26 5.59
C TRP A 144 -5.07 15.69 5.22
N GLU A 145 -3.80 15.90 4.88
CA GLU A 145 -3.31 17.18 4.36
C GLU A 145 -2.95 17.10 2.89
N LYS A 146 -2.07 16.16 2.52
CA LYS A 146 -1.58 16.02 1.14
C LYS A 146 -0.96 14.67 0.84
N ASN A 147 -0.95 14.37 -0.45
CA ASN A 147 -0.23 13.26 -1.05
C ASN A 147 0.84 13.79 -2.00
N GLN A 148 2.01 13.16 -2.00
CA GLN A 148 3.11 13.50 -2.91
C GLN A 148 3.74 12.22 -3.43
N ILE A 149 4.11 12.22 -4.71
CA ILE A 149 4.81 11.13 -5.36
C ILE A 149 6.02 11.68 -6.12
N TRP A 150 7.12 10.94 -6.05
CA TRP A 150 8.32 11.20 -6.82
C TRP A 150 8.66 9.96 -7.62
N CYS A 151 9.01 10.14 -8.88
CA CYS A 151 9.51 9.10 -9.76
C CYS A 151 10.83 9.59 -10.37
N GLN A 152 11.87 8.76 -10.34
CA GLN A 152 13.22 9.13 -10.82
C GLN A 152 13.74 10.44 -10.21
N GLY A 153 13.47 10.65 -8.92
CA GLY A 153 13.90 11.84 -8.16
C GLY A 153 13.10 13.12 -8.42
N GLN A 154 12.14 13.12 -9.34
CA GLN A 154 11.31 14.29 -9.66
C GLN A 154 9.92 14.18 -9.04
N ALA A 155 9.40 15.28 -8.53
CA ALA A 155 8.01 15.33 -8.08
C ALA A 155 7.09 15.23 -9.30
N THR A 156 6.12 14.34 -9.23
CA THR A 156 5.15 14.09 -10.32
C THR A 156 3.75 14.39 -9.81
N ALA A 157 2.83 14.77 -10.70
CA ALA A 157 1.42 14.83 -10.36
C ALA A 157 0.96 13.47 -9.81
N TRP A 158 0.07 13.48 -8.82
CA TRP A 158 -0.29 12.28 -8.06
C TRP A 158 -0.75 11.13 -8.95
N VAL A 159 -1.71 11.39 -9.83
CA VAL A 159 -2.28 10.37 -10.74
C VAL A 159 -1.23 9.86 -11.73
N ASP A 160 -0.45 10.76 -12.34
CA ASP A 160 0.56 10.37 -13.32
C ASP A 160 1.69 9.55 -12.69
N GLY A 161 2.16 9.96 -11.50
CA GLY A 161 3.17 9.21 -10.76
C GLY A 161 2.67 7.84 -10.33
N LEU A 162 1.39 7.75 -9.94
CA LEU A 162 0.73 6.50 -9.62
C LEU A 162 0.69 5.57 -10.85
N MET A 163 0.25 6.07 -11.99
CA MET A 163 0.26 5.30 -13.24
C MET A 163 1.66 4.85 -13.64
N ALA A 164 2.66 5.73 -13.51
CA ALA A 164 4.06 5.38 -13.78
C ALA A 164 4.55 4.26 -12.85
N LEU A 165 4.25 4.35 -11.54
CA LEU A 165 4.59 3.30 -10.59
C LEU A 165 3.93 1.96 -10.95
N GLN A 166 2.66 1.96 -11.37
CA GLN A 166 1.98 0.75 -11.83
C GLN A 166 2.67 0.14 -13.05
N GLN A 167 3.01 0.96 -14.05
CA GLN A 167 3.72 0.50 -15.25
C GLN A 167 5.08 -0.11 -14.90
N LEU A 168 5.80 0.50 -13.96
CA LEU A 168 7.09 0.00 -13.48
C LEU A 168 6.95 -1.30 -12.66
N LEU A 169 5.88 -1.47 -11.89
CA LEU A 169 5.63 -2.66 -11.08
C LEU A 169 5.07 -3.85 -11.87
N THR A 170 4.30 -3.60 -12.93
CA THR A 170 3.59 -4.64 -13.70
C THR A 170 4.52 -5.77 -14.20
N PRO A 171 5.74 -5.51 -14.71
CA PRO A 171 6.66 -6.56 -15.14
C PRO A 171 7.16 -7.47 -14.01
N HIS A 172 7.16 -6.99 -12.77
CA HIS A 172 7.74 -7.72 -11.63
C HIS A 172 6.76 -8.65 -10.93
N THR A 173 5.46 -8.60 -11.26
CA THR A 173 4.46 -9.33 -10.51
C THR A 173 3.32 -9.83 -11.42
N VAL A 174 3.08 -11.14 -11.41
CA VAL A 174 1.95 -11.76 -12.14
C VAL A 174 0.61 -11.26 -11.57
N TRP A 175 0.56 -10.91 -10.29
CA TRP A 175 -0.67 -10.44 -9.65
C TRP A 175 -1.14 -9.08 -10.19
N LEU A 176 -0.21 -8.18 -10.53
CA LEU A 176 -0.56 -6.92 -11.19
C LEU A 176 -0.93 -7.12 -12.66
N GLN A 177 -0.24 -8.01 -13.36
CA GLN A 177 -0.56 -8.35 -14.76
C GLN A 177 -1.97 -8.92 -14.91
N GLN A 178 -2.41 -9.72 -13.93
CA GLN A 178 -3.72 -10.35 -13.90
C GLN A 178 -4.79 -9.48 -13.20
N GLY A 179 -4.44 -8.27 -12.74
CA GLY A 179 -5.37 -7.34 -12.10
C GLY A 179 -5.87 -7.78 -10.72
N PHE A 180 -5.17 -8.70 -10.03
CA PHE A 180 -5.52 -9.12 -8.67
C PHE A 180 -5.21 -8.06 -7.62
N LEU A 181 -4.21 -7.21 -7.87
CA LEU A 181 -3.90 -6.04 -7.07
C LEU A 181 -4.14 -4.79 -7.91
N THR A 182 -4.77 -3.80 -7.31
CA THR A 182 -4.94 -2.46 -7.86
C THR A 182 -3.91 -1.52 -7.27
N ILE A 183 -3.75 -0.34 -7.87
CA ILE A 183 -2.81 0.66 -7.40
C ILE A 183 -2.99 1.08 -5.94
N ASN A 184 -4.22 1.03 -5.44
CA ASN A 184 -4.50 1.39 -4.04
C ASN A 184 -4.02 0.32 -3.05
N ASP A 185 -3.81 -0.91 -3.51
CA ASP A 185 -3.41 -2.04 -2.66
C ASP A 185 -1.91 -2.03 -2.35
N TYR A 186 -1.09 -1.42 -3.22
CA TYR A 186 0.35 -1.30 -3.00
C TYR A 186 0.80 0.10 -2.57
N THR A 187 -0.03 1.12 -2.71
CA THR A 187 0.38 2.51 -2.42
C THR A 187 0.10 3.00 -1.02
#